data_AF-A0A2T9XAE6-F1
#
_entry.id   AF-A0A2T9XAE6-F1
#
_cell.length_a   1.000
_cell.length_b   1.000
_cell.length_c   1.000
_cell.angle_alpha   90.00
_cell.angle_beta   90.00
_cell.angle_gamma   90.00
#
_symmetry.space_group_name_H-M   'P 1'
#
loop_
_entity.id
_entity.type
_entity.pdbx_description
1 polymer ?
#
loop_
_entity_poly.entity_id
_entity_poly.type
_entity_poly.pdbx_seq_one_letter_code
_entity_poly.pdbx_strand_id
1 'polypeptide(L)'
;FIASSVSSLPSSFYIGSGVLGYSNLLNPVFDVVVSNPNLPLDLFLVIGSYFWYLAIMFAVALFVSRYFMAVAFDKALPTIVSYVSEKYHSPVVAHLIDEIITISSLVIITITPLSSAFFYGMDTADAMALLFGFIIVILASIISISLKRGFQFNGNKYFMLAVSIVDLIVMSIYAYYWFGNSTIYLGINMNAETWAIIASPFIAGIIIYFVMRAYRLKKEGIDINYTFKEIPPE
;
A
#
# COMPACT_ATOMS: atom_id res chain seq x y z
N PHE A 1 38.12 7.99 -9.48
CA PHE A 1 37.47 7.41 -8.30
C PHE A 1 35.97 7.22 -8.53
N ILE A 2 35.16 8.28 -8.70
CA ILE A 2 33.72 8.13 -8.99
C ILE A 2 33.45 7.45 -10.34
N ALA A 3 34.14 7.87 -11.41
CA ALA A 3 34.00 7.25 -12.73
C ALA A 3 34.40 5.76 -12.77
N SER A 4 35.44 5.38 -12.02
CA SER A 4 35.89 3.98 -11.91
C SER A 4 34.94 3.12 -11.07
N SER A 5 34.29 3.72 -10.06
CA SER A 5 33.28 3.05 -9.24
C SER A 5 31.98 2.81 -10.02
N VAL A 6 31.60 3.74 -10.90
CA VAL A 6 30.42 3.62 -11.77
C VAL A 6 30.65 2.59 -12.88
N SER A 7 31.85 2.55 -13.48
CA SER A 7 32.20 1.54 -14.49
C SER A 7 32.38 0.12 -13.93
N SER A 8 32.58 -0.02 -12.61
CA SER A 8 32.73 -1.32 -11.94
C SER A 8 31.40 -1.92 -11.49
N LEU A 9 30.30 -1.18 -11.63
CA LEU A 9 28.98 -1.68 -11.29
C LEU A 9 28.46 -2.52 -12.47
N PRO A 10 28.32 -3.84 -12.30
CA PRO A 10 27.78 -4.69 -13.36
C PRO A 10 26.38 -4.18 -13.75
N SER A 11 25.94 -4.48 -14.98
CA SER A 11 24.58 -4.14 -15.44
C SER A 11 23.51 -4.61 -14.46
N SER A 12 23.75 -5.69 -13.71
CA SER A 12 22.91 -6.18 -12.61
C SER A 12 22.69 -5.19 -11.45
N PHE A 13 23.54 -4.18 -11.26
CA PHE A 13 23.39 -3.16 -10.22
C PHE A 13 22.38 -2.06 -10.59
N TYR A 14 22.32 -1.71 -11.88
CA TYR A 14 21.33 -0.76 -12.40
C TYR A 14 19.95 -1.40 -12.55
N ILE A 15 19.93 -2.72 -12.67
CA ILE A 15 18.75 -3.57 -12.75
C ILE A 15 18.14 -3.70 -11.34
N GLY A 16 17.57 -2.60 -10.84
CA GLY A 16 16.78 -2.59 -9.61
C GLY A 16 15.36 -3.13 -9.76
N SER A 17 14.91 -3.50 -10.98
CA SER A 17 13.55 -4.01 -11.20
C SER A 17 13.36 -4.90 -12.44
N GLY A 18 14.43 -5.43 -13.05
CA GLY A 18 14.33 -6.19 -14.30
C GLY A 18 15.03 -7.53 -14.23
N VAL A 19 14.33 -8.61 -13.91
CA VAL A 19 14.90 -9.97 -13.80
C VAL A 19 15.98 -10.25 -14.88
N LEU A 20 17.19 -10.60 -14.42
CA LEU A 20 18.30 -11.05 -15.26
C LEU A 20 17.83 -12.14 -16.24
N GLY A 21 17.88 -11.85 -17.54
CA GLY A 21 17.70 -12.87 -18.59
C GLY A 21 16.56 -12.63 -19.58
N TYR A 22 15.74 -11.59 -19.42
CA TYR A 22 14.74 -11.22 -20.44
C TYR A 22 15.29 -10.16 -21.40
N SER A 23 15.33 -10.52 -22.69
CA SER A 23 15.74 -9.65 -23.81
C SER A 23 14.65 -8.66 -24.26
N ASN A 24 13.55 -8.56 -23.50
CA ASN A 24 12.42 -7.72 -23.86
C ASN A 24 12.42 -6.47 -22.98
N LEU A 25 12.20 -5.33 -23.64
CA LEU A 25 12.10 -4.00 -23.08
C LEU A 25 10.98 -3.96 -22.03
N LEU A 26 11.33 -4.03 -20.75
CA LEU A 26 10.36 -4.12 -19.65
C LEU A 26 10.03 -2.76 -19.05
N ASN A 27 10.86 -1.74 -19.29
CA ASN A 27 10.53 -0.36 -18.96
C ASN A 27 11.10 0.55 -20.04
N PRO A 28 10.28 1.01 -21.01
CA PRO A 28 10.77 1.75 -22.16
C PRO A 28 11.48 3.06 -21.77
N VAL A 29 11.16 3.64 -20.60
CA VAL A 29 11.85 4.82 -20.10
C VAL A 29 13.23 4.45 -19.56
N PHE A 30 13.31 3.38 -18.78
CA PHE A 30 14.57 2.89 -18.23
C PHE A 30 15.53 2.39 -19.33
N ASP A 31 15.00 1.69 -20.33
CA ASP A 31 15.78 1.15 -21.45
C ASP A 31 16.32 2.27 -22.37
N VAL A 32 15.58 3.37 -22.55
CA VAL A 32 16.03 4.56 -23.29
C VAL A 32 17.14 5.30 -22.55
N VAL A 33 17.10 5.31 -21.21
CA VAL A 33 18.17 5.87 -20.38
C VAL A 33 19.43 5.01 -20.48
N VAL A 34 19.32 3.70 -20.31
CA VAL A 34 20.48 2.78 -20.34
C VAL A 34 21.13 2.73 -21.73
N SER A 35 20.36 2.89 -22.80
CA SER A 35 20.87 2.93 -24.18
C SER A 35 21.55 4.25 -24.57
N ASN A 36 21.37 5.33 -23.80
CA ASN A 36 22.00 6.63 -24.04
C ASN A 36 22.86 7.05 -22.83
N PRO A 37 24.13 6.59 -22.74
CA PRO A 37 24.99 6.91 -21.61
C PRO A 37 25.27 8.42 -21.57
N ASN A 38 24.62 9.13 -20.64
CA ASN A 38 24.74 10.57 -20.46
C ASN A 38 24.89 10.87 -18.97
N LEU A 39 26.12 11.15 -18.54
CA LEU A 39 26.47 11.31 -17.12
C LEU A 39 25.55 12.29 -16.35
N PRO A 40 25.21 13.49 -16.88
CA PRO A 40 24.19 14.36 -16.29
C PRO A 40 22.83 13.70 -16.05
N LEU A 41 22.33 12.93 -17.01
CA LEU A 41 21.03 12.24 -16.92
C LEU A 41 21.09 11.11 -15.90
N ASP A 42 22.18 10.33 -15.91
CA ASP A 42 22.39 9.23 -14.97
C ASP A 42 22.46 9.74 -13.53
N LEU A 43 23.20 10.83 -13.30
CA LEU A 43 23.28 11.47 -11.97
C LEU A 43 21.92 12.00 -11.52
N PHE A 44 21.17 12.64 -12.41
CA PHE A 44 19.82 13.12 -12.10
C PHE A 44 18.90 11.97 -11.70
N LEU A 45 18.92 10.86 -12.44
CA LEU A 45 18.08 9.70 -12.16
C LEU A 45 18.49 8.99 -10.87
N VAL A 46 19.79 8.78 -10.63
CA VAL A 46 20.26 8.16 -9.38
C VAL A 46 19.88 9.02 -8.16
N ILE A 47 20.13 10.33 -8.23
CA ILE A 47 19.79 11.26 -7.14
C ILE A 47 18.27 11.32 -6.96
N GLY A 48 17.52 11.45 -8.06
CA GLY A 48 16.05 11.51 -8.05
C GLY A 48 15.42 10.26 -7.45
N SER A 49 15.87 9.07 -7.85
CA SER A 49 15.42 7.80 -7.28
C SER A 49 15.74 7.71 -5.78
N TYR A 50 16.90 8.19 -5.34
CA TYR A 50 17.23 8.19 -3.91
C TYR A 50 16.29 9.09 -3.10
N PHE A 51 16.00 10.29 -3.61
CA PHE A 51 15.05 11.21 -2.97
C PHE A 51 13.61 10.69 -3.00
N TRP A 52 13.23 9.91 -4.02
CA TRP A 52 11.91 9.26 -4.08
C TRP A 52 11.69 8.33 -2.88
N TYR A 53 12.65 7.47 -2.58
CA TYR A 53 12.56 6.57 -1.42
C TYR A 53 12.54 7.34 -0.09
N LEU A 54 13.38 8.36 0.06
CA LEU A 54 13.37 9.21 1.27
C LEU A 54 12.01 9.90 1.46
N ALA A 55 11.45 10.46 0.39
CA ALA A 55 10.17 11.16 0.44
C ALA A 55 9.04 10.24 0.90
N ILE A 56 8.97 9.02 0.38
CA ILE A 56 7.97 8.03 0.78
C ILE A 56 8.12 7.66 2.26
N MET A 57 9.35 7.46 2.75
CA MET A 57 9.58 7.12 4.16
C MET A 57 9.03 8.19 5.11
N PHE A 58 9.28 9.48 4.82
CA PHE A 58 8.73 10.57 5.62
C PHE A 58 7.20 10.67 5.50
N ALA A 59 6.65 10.47 4.30
CA ALA A 59 5.22 10.52 4.07
C ALA A 59 4.48 9.43 4.86
N VAL A 60 4.95 8.18 4.79
CA VAL A 60 4.34 7.04 5.48
C VAL A 60 4.38 7.23 7.00
N ALA A 61 5.53 7.62 7.57
CA ALA A 61 5.65 7.86 9.01
C ALA A 61 4.65 8.91 9.53
N LEU A 62 4.36 9.94 8.74
CA LEU A 62 3.35 10.95 9.07
C LEU A 62 1.92 10.43 8.90
N PHE A 63 1.65 9.67 7.84
CA PHE A 63 0.30 9.19 7.54
C PHE A 63 -0.18 8.12 8.51
N VAL A 64 0.68 7.16 8.87
CA VAL A 64 0.31 6.02 9.72
C VAL A 64 -0.29 6.48 11.04
N SER A 65 0.34 7.46 11.69
CA SER A 65 -0.13 8.02 12.95
C SER A 65 -1.54 8.64 12.86
N ARG A 66 -1.84 9.32 11.75
CA ARG A 66 -3.13 9.96 11.49
C ARG A 66 -4.21 8.92 11.21
N TYR A 67 -3.89 7.86 10.48
CA TYR A 67 -4.82 6.76 10.24
C TYR A 67 -5.16 6.03 11.54
N PHE A 68 -4.18 5.68 12.36
CA PHE A 68 -4.42 5.04 13.66
C PHE A 68 -5.26 5.92 14.58
N MET A 69 -5.00 7.22 14.61
CA MET A 69 -5.79 8.18 15.39
C MET A 69 -7.24 8.25 14.90
N ALA A 70 -7.46 8.35 13.58
CA ALA A 70 -8.80 8.39 12.98
C ALA A 70 -9.61 7.12 13.30
N VAL A 71 -9.02 5.95 13.07
CA VAL A 71 -9.67 4.66 13.33
C VAL A 71 -9.95 4.45 14.84
N ALA A 72 -9.10 4.99 15.72
CA ALA A 72 -9.34 4.97 17.15
C ALA A 72 -10.47 5.94 17.58
N PHE A 73 -10.63 7.09 16.91
CA PHE A 73 -11.79 7.97 17.13
C PHE A 73 -13.11 7.33 16.71
N ASP A 74 -13.11 6.53 15.63
CA ASP A 74 -14.25 5.71 15.20
C ASP A 74 -14.54 4.53 16.14
N LYS A 75 -13.83 4.43 17.27
CA LYS A 75 -13.93 3.35 18.27
C LYS A 75 -13.59 1.95 17.72
N ALA A 76 -13.08 1.86 16.50
CA ALA A 76 -12.66 0.60 15.88
C ALA A 76 -11.32 0.09 16.45
N LEU A 77 -10.58 0.93 17.17
CA LEU A 77 -9.39 0.56 17.95
C LEU A 77 -9.52 0.96 19.43
N PRO A 78 -8.65 0.44 20.32
CA PRO A 78 -8.58 0.89 21.71
C PRO A 78 -8.27 2.40 21.79
N THR A 79 -8.93 3.10 22.70
CA THR A 79 -8.77 4.57 22.87
C THR A 79 -7.36 5.00 23.26
N ILE A 80 -6.54 4.09 23.78
CA ILE A 80 -5.14 4.38 24.10
C ILE A 80 -4.31 4.66 22.84
N VAL A 81 -4.73 4.15 21.68
CA VAL A 81 -4.03 4.35 20.40
C VAL A 81 -4.15 5.80 19.92
N SER A 82 -5.24 6.48 20.25
CA SER A 82 -5.43 7.92 19.96
C SER A 82 -4.87 8.86 21.03
N TYR A 83 -4.09 8.35 21.99
CA TYR A 83 -3.47 9.20 23.01
C TYR A 83 -2.44 10.16 22.40
N VAL A 84 -2.66 11.46 22.56
CA VAL A 84 -1.75 12.53 22.15
C VAL A 84 -1.01 13.06 23.38
N SER A 85 0.32 13.08 23.32
CA SER A 85 1.13 13.62 24.42
C SER A 85 1.04 15.14 24.48
N GLU A 86 0.76 15.69 25.66
CA GLU A 86 0.74 17.14 25.89
C GLU A 86 2.09 17.83 25.63
N LYS A 87 3.21 17.11 25.80
CA LYS A 87 4.55 17.65 25.61
C LYS A 87 4.94 17.79 24.14
N TYR A 88 4.60 16.78 23.33
CA TYR A 88 5.04 16.68 21.94
C TYR A 88 3.93 16.97 20.93
N HIS A 89 2.69 17.13 21.40
CA HIS A 89 1.50 17.33 20.56
C HIS A 89 1.38 16.28 19.43
N SER A 90 1.83 15.05 19.71
CA SER A 90 1.93 13.95 18.77
C SER A 90 1.35 12.66 19.37
N PRO A 91 0.69 11.80 18.56
CA PRO A 91 0.15 10.52 19.00
C PRO A 91 1.28 9.49 19.25
N VAL A 92 1.89 9.56 20.43
CA VAL A 92 3.08 8.75 20.79
C VAL A 92 2.81 7.25 20.75
N VAL A 93 1.61 6.81 21.17
CA VAL A 93 1.26 5.38 21.18
C VAL A 93 1.14 4.83 19.76
N ALA A 94 0.55 5.60 18.83
CA ALA A 94 0.44 5.20 17.44
C ALA A 94 1.83 5.08 16.77
N HIS A 95 2.73 6.03 17.05
CA HIS A 95 4.12 5.96 16.55
C HIS A 95 4.89 4.76 17.13
N LEU A 96 4.71 4.46 18.41
CA LEU A 96 5.36 3.31 19.05
C LEU A 96 4.85 1.98 18.47
N ILE A 97 3.56 1.88 18.16
CA ILE A 97 2.98 0.72 17.47
C ILE A 97 3.61 0.56 16.08
N ASP A 98 3.68 1.64 15.30
CA ASP A 98 4.29 1.66 13.97
C ASP A 98 5.78 1.25 14.01
N GLU A 99 6.54 1.78 14.97
CA GLU A 99 7.94 1.45 15.15
C GLU A 99 8.14 -0.03 15.52
N ILE A 100 7.33 -0.57 16.43
CA ILE A 100 7.37 -2.00 16.78
C ILE A 100 7.06 -2.87 15.57
N ILE A 101 6.04 -2.54 14.79
CA ILE A 101 5.66 -3.30 13.59
C ILE A 101 6.79 -3.24 12.56
N THR A 102 7.38 -2.07 12.35
CA THR A 102 8.48 -1.85 11.39
C THR A 102 9.72 -2.64 11.81
N ILE A 103 10.14 -2.54 13.07
CA ILE A 103 11.29 -3.30 13.60
C ILE A 103 11.02 -4.80 13.52
N SER A 104 9.82 -5.25 13.89
CA SER A 104 9.45 -6.66 13.82
C SER A 104 9.51 -7.16 12.37
N SER A 105 8.99 -6.36 11.42
CA SER A 105 9.06 -6.67 9.99
C SER A 105 10.51 -6.73 9.49
N LEU A 106 11.37 -5.80 9.92
CA LEU A 106 12.79 -5.78 9.58
C LEU A 106 13.54 -7.00 10.12
N VAL A 107 13.25 -7.41 11.36
CA VAL A 107 13.80 -8.63 11.97
C VAL A 107 13.36 -9.88 11.19
N ILE A 108 12.08 -9.96 10.83
CA ILE A 108 11.55 -11.05 9.99
C ILE A 108 12.29 -11.08 8.64
N ILE A 109 12.43 -9.94 7.97
CA ILE A 109 13.16 -9.82 6.69
C ILE A 109 14.62 -10.29 6.80
N THR A 110 15.32 -9.91 7.86
CA THR A 110 16.77 -10.06 7.95
C THR A 110 17.21 -11.42 8.47
N ILE A 111 16.42 -12.04 9.36
CA ILE A 111 16.85 -13.24 10.11
C ILE A 111 16.10 -14.50 9.67
N THR A 112 14.92 -14.38 9.07
CA THR A 112 14.13 -15.55 8.65
C THR A 112 14.27 -15.84 7.16
N PRO A 113 14.05 -17.10 6.70
CA PRO A 113 14.05 -17.44 5.28
C PRO A 113 12.90 -16.79 4.48
N LEU A 114 11.99 -16.05 5.13
CA LEU A 114 11.02 -15.16 4.47
C LEU A 114 11.67 -13.90 3.87
N SER A 115 13.00 -13.76 3.95
CA SER A 115 13.73 -12.63 3.38
C SER A 115 13.39 -12.39 1.91
N SER A 116 13.24 -13.43 1.08
CA SER A 116 12.81 -13.29 -0.32
C SER A 116 11.37 -12.76 -0.41
N ALA A 117 10.43 -13.37 0.31
CA ALA A 117 9.02 -12.97 0.28
C ALA A 117 8.76 -11.54 0.79
N PHE A 118 9.52 -11.06 1.79
CA PHE A 118 9.39 -9.71 2.33
C PHE A 118 10.33 -8.66 1.68
N PHE A 119 11.46 -9.02 1.05
CA PHE A 119 12.23 -8.04 0.25
C PHE A 119 11.41 -7.54 -0.94
N TYR A 120 10.59 -8.43 -1.51
CA TYR A 120 9.55 -8.03 -2.45
C TYR A 120 8.31 -7.42 -1.79
N GLY A 121 8.30 -7.27 -0.47
CA GLY A 121 7.21 -6.67 0.30
C GLY A 121 6.87 -5.25 -0.18
N MET A 122 7.87 -4.54 -0.71
CA MET A 122 7.69 -3.23 -1.33
C MET A 122 6.75 -3.29 -2.56
N ASP A 123 6.86 -4.33 -3.40
CA ASP A 123 5.96 -4.56 -4.54
C ASP A 123 4.66 -5.29 -4.12
N THR A 124 4.65 -5.99 -2.98
CA THR A 124 3.38 -6.51 -2.41
C THR A 124 2.47 -5.37 -1.95
N ALA A 125 3.03 -4.24 -1.50
CA ALA A 125 2.24 -3.07 -1.14
C ALA A 125 1.49 -2.51 -2.35
N ASP A 126 2.12 -2.51 -3.53
CA ASP A 126 1.47 -2.09 -4.77
C ASP A 126 0.37 -3.07 -5.20
N ALA A 127 0.61 -4.38 -5.06
CA ALA A 127 -0.42 -5.40 -5.27
C ALA A 127 -1.61 -5.23 -4.30
N MET A 128 -1.34 -4.86 -3.05
CA MET A 128 -2.38 -4.55 -2.05
C MET A 128 -3.14 -3.27 -2.41
N ALA A 129 -2.45 -2.21 -2.80
CA ALA A 129 -3.06 -0.96 -3.21
C ALA A 129 -3.97 -1.17 -4.43
N LEU A 130 -3.52 -1.96 -5.40
CA LEU A 130 -4.32 -2.36 -6.56
C LEU A 130 -5.59 -3.11 -6.18
N LEU A 131 -5.46 -4.20 -5.43
CA LEU A 131 -6.59 -5.07 -5.13
C LEU A 131 -7.59 -4.38 -4.19
N PHE A 132 -7.09 -3.75 -3.14
CA PHE A 132 -7.95 -3.29 -2.06
C PHE A 132 -8.15 -1.77 -2.04
N GLY A 133 -7.15 -0.99 -2.46
CA GLY A 133 -7.26 0.46 -2.57
C GLY A 133 -8.05 0.90 -3.80
N PHE A 134 -7.85 0.22 -4.94
CA PHE A 134 -8.52 0.57 -6.19
C PHE A 134 -9.72 -0.35 -6.47
N ILE A 135 -9.49 -1.65 -6.74
CA ILE A 135 -10.56 -2.54 -7.22
C ILE A 135 -11.73 -2.64 -6.25
N ILE A 136 -11.49 -2.87 -4.95
CA ILE A 136 -12.57 -2.96 -3.96
C ILE A 136 -13.32 -1.64 -3.81
N VAL A 137 -12.63 -0.50 -3.84
CA VAL A 137 -13.27 0.83 -3.74
C VAL A 137 -14.13 1.11 -4.97
N ILE A 138 -13.66 0.74 -6.16
CA ILE A 138 -14.43 0.84 -7.41
C ILE A 138 -15.68 -0.04 -7.34
N LEU A 139 -15.55 -1.28 -6.88
CA LEU A 139 -16.70 -2.18 -6.68
C LEU A 139 -17.69 -1.60 -5.66
N ALA A 140 -17.21 -1.06 -4.54
CA ALA A 140 -18.04 -0.39 -3.55
C ALA A 140 -18.79 0.81 -4.14
N SER A 141 -18.13 1.62 -4.98
CA SER A 141 -18.74 2.72 -5.73
C SER A 141 -19.87 2.23 -6.64
N ILE A 142 -19.61 1.20 -7.47
CA ILE A 142 -20.61 0.61 -8.38
C ILE A 142 -21.82 0.09 -7.60
N ILE A 143 -21.58 -0.66 -6.52
CA ILE A 143 -22.62 -1.20 -5.65
C ILE A 143 -23.43 -0.08 -4.99
N SER A 144 -22.77 0.95 -4.49
CA SER A 144 -23.41 2.11 -3.84
C SER A 144 -24.38 2.83 -4.79
N ILE A 145 -23.93 3.10 -6.02
CA ILE A 145 -24.75 3.75 -7.05
C ILE A 145 -25.92 2.84 -7.47
N SER A 146 -25.66 1.54 -7.65
CA SER A 146 -26.66 0.57 -8.14
C SER A 146 -27.75 0.27 -7.13
N LEU A 147 -27.40 0.12 -5.84
CA LEU A 147 -28.34 -0.22 -4.77
C LEU A 147 -29.06 0.99 -4.18
N LYS A 148 -28.78 2.22 -4.64
CA LYS A 148 -29.33 3.48 -4.10
C LYS A 148 -29.19 3.58 -2.57
N ARG A 149 -28.13 2.99 -2.01
CA ARG A 149 -27.92 2.93 -0.55
C ARG A 149 -27.36 4.27 -0.06
N GLY A 150 -28.26 5.15 0.40
CA GLY A 150 -27.95 6.24 1.33
C GLY A 150 -27.18 7.45 0.79
N PHE A 151 -26.50 7.36 -0.36
CA PHE A 151 -25.76 8.51 -0.90
C PHE A 151 -26.63 9.32 -1.88
N GLN A 152 -26.98 10.54 -1.47
CA GLN A 152 -27.45 11.57 -2.39
C GLN A 152 -26.24 12.10 -3.18
N PHE A 153 -25.78 11.32 -4.16
CA PHE A 153 -24.79 11.83 -5.09
C PHE A 153 -25.37 13.05 -5.81
N ASN A 154 -24.81 14.24 -5.53
CA ASN A 154 -25.18 15.52 -6.14
C ASN A 154 -24.75 15.63 -7.62
N GLY A 155 -24.10 14.60 -8.18
CA GLY A 155 -23.62 14.54 -9.56
C GLY A 155 -24.40 13.58 -10.47
N ASN A 156 -24.02 13.54 -11.76
CA ASN A 156 -24.61 12.63 -12.75
C ASN A 156 -24.22 11.16 -12.45
N LYS A 157 -25.18 10.40 -11.90
CA LYS A 157 -25.02 8.99 -11.51
C LYS A 157 -24.61 8.08 -12.67
N TYR A 158 -25.11 8.33 -13.87
CA TYR A 158 -24.76 7.54 -15.05
C TYR A 158 -23.31 7.78 -15.47
N PHE A 159 -22.84 9.02 -15.36
CA PHE A 159 -21.44 9.36 -15.64
C PHE A 159 -20.51 8.72 -14.61
N MET A 160 -20.82 8.83 -13.31
CA MET A 160 -20.02 8.19 -12.25
C MET A 160 -19.98 6.66 -12.39
N LEU A 161 -21.10 6.04 -12.76
CA LEU A 161 -21.17 4.61 -13.02
C LEU A 161 -20.34 4.22 -14.25
N ALA A 162 -20.44 4.99 -15.34
CA ALA A 162 -19.64 4.75 -16.55
C ALA A 162 -18.13 4.85 -16.26
N VAL A 163 -17.69 5.90 -15.54
CA VAL A 163 -16.29 6.05 -15.13
C VAL A 163 -15.85 4.90 -14.24
N SER A 164 -16.66 4.51 -13.25
CA SER A 164 -16.33 3.40 -12.35
C SER A 164 -16.20 2.07 -13.11
N ILE A 165 -17.03 1.81 -14.12
CA ILE A 165 -16.92 0.60 -14.96
C ILE A 165 -15.66 0.65 -15.82
N VAL A 166 -15.37 1.79 -16.45
CA VAL A 166 -14.14 1.96 -17.25
C VAL A 166 -12.92 1.75 -16.37
N ASP A 167 -12.89 2.35 -15.19
CA ASP A 167 -11.80 2.21 -14.22
C ASP A 167 -11.66 0.75 -13.75
N LEU A 168 -12.77 0.06 -13.49
CA LEU A 168 -12.76 -1.36 -13.16
C LEU A 168 -12.13 -2.19 -14.28
N ILE A 169 -12.47 -1.91 -15.55
CA ILE A 169 -11.91 -2.62 -16.71
C ILE A 169 -10.40 -2.37 -16.79
N VAL A 170 -9.96 -1.10 -16.70
CA VAL A 170 -8.54 -0.73 -16.77
C VAL A 170 -7.75 -1.38 -15.64
N MET A 171 -8.23 -1.25 -14.39
CA MET A 171 -7.57 -1.83 -13.23
C MET A 171 -7.57 -3.37 -13.28
N SER A 172 -8.61 -4.00 -13.83
CA SER A 172 -8.65 -5.45 -14.01
C SER A 172 -7.68 -5.94 -15.07
N ILE A 173 -7.51 -5.20 -16.18
CA ILE A 173 -6.49 -5.50 -17.20
C ILE A 173 -5.11 -5.40 -16.57
N TYR A 174 -4.86 -4.33 -15.80
CA TYR A 174 -3.59 -4.14 -15.11
C TYR A 174 -3.32 -5.27 -14.10
N ALA A 175 -4.33 -5.64 -13.29
CA ALA A 175 -4.28 -6.78 -12.39
C ALA A 175 -3.92 -8.08 -13.12
N TYR A 176 -4.56 -8.33 -14.26
CA TYR A 176 -4.31 -9.54 -15.07
C TYR A 176 -2.85 -9.62 -15.52
N TYR A 177 -2.28 -8.52 -16.04
CA TYR A 177 -0.88 -8.50 -16.45
C TYR A 177 0.08 -8.62 -15.27
N TRP A 178 -0.20 -7.92 -14.18
CA TRP A 178 0.62 -7.91 -12.97
C TRP A 178 0.65 -9.27 -12.27
N PHE A 179 -0.49 -9.90 -12.04
CA PHE A 179 -0.55 -11.20 -11.38
C PHE A 179 -0.19 -12.34 -12.33
N GLY A 180 -0.59 -12.25 -13.61
CA GLY A 180 -0.29 -13.26 -14.63
C GLY A 180 1.20 -13.35 -14.99
N ASN A 181 1.93 -12.23 -14.91
CA ASN A 181 3.37 -12.17 -15.09
C ASN A 181 4.05 -11.57 -13.84
N SER A 182 3.68 -12.09 -12.67
CA SER A 182 4.12 -11.58 -11.36
C SER A 182 5.63 -11.56 -11.18
N THR A 183 6.36 -12.53 -11.73
CA THR A 183 7.83 -12.54 -11.67
C THR A 183 8.46 -11.39 -12.45
N ILE A 184 7.79 -10.91 -13.49
CA ILE A 184 8.30 -9.89 -14.41
C ILE A 184 7.93 -8.48 -13.91
N TYR A 185 6.67 -8.26 -13.55
CA TYR A 185 6.17 -6.93 -13.19
C TYR A 185 6.25 -6.62 -11.71
N LEU A 186 6.13 -7.63 -10.85
CA LEU A 186 6.18 -7.46 -9.39
C LEU A 186 7.49 -7.98 -8.81
N GLY A 187 8.36 -8.61 -9.61
CA GLY A 187 9.55 -9.30 -9.12
C GLY A 187 9.25 -10.52 -8.24
N ILE A 188 7.97 -10.87 -8.03
CA ILE A 188 7.52 -11.83 -7.02
C ILE A 188 7.09 -13.13 -7.68
N ASN A 189 7.45 -14.26 -7.07
CA ASN A 189 6.80 -15.52 -7.38
C ASN A 189 5.50 -15.64 -6.57
N MET A 190 4.37 -15.76 -7.27
CA MET A 190 3.06 -15.81 -6.64
C MET A 190 2.76 -17.21 -6.08
N ASN A 191 3.08 -17.42 -4.81
CA ASN A 191 2.82 -18.65 -4.07
C ASN A 191 1.82 -18.43 -2.94
N ALA A 192 1.39 -19.52 -2.28
CA ALA A 192 0.45 -19.45 -1.16
C ALA A 192 0.94 -18.53 -0.03
N GLU A 193 2.25 -18.50 0.22
CA GLU A 193 2.87 -17.62 1.22
C GLU A 193 2.73 -16.14 0.84
N THR A 194 3.02 -15.79 -0.42
CA THR A 194 2.88 -14.42 -0.93
C THR A 194 1.42 -13.93 -0.84
N TRP A 195 0.46 -14.77 -1.23
CA TRP A 195 -0.96 -14.45 -1.09
C TRP A 195 -1.37 -14.26 0.36
N ALA A 196 -0.83 -15.06 1.28
CA ALA A 196 -1.08 -14.91 2.71
C ALA A 196 -0.54 -13.57 3.23
N ILE A 197 0.64 -13.13 2.77
CA ILE A 197 1.21 -11.83 3.14
C ILE A 197 0.32 -10.69 2.62
N ILE A 198 -0.04 -10.71 1.33
CA ILE A 198 -0.93 -9.69 0.71
C ILE A 198 -2.28 -9.61 1.44
N ALA A 199 -2.84 -10.76 1.83
CA ALA A 199 -4.13 -10.81 2.53
C ALA A 199 -4.02 -10.47 4.02
N SER A 200 -2.83 -10.56 4.62
CA SER A 200 -2.66 -10.48 6.08
C SER A 200 -3.17 -9.18 6.71
N PRO A 201 -2.98 -7.97 6.14
CA PRO A 201 -3.47 -6.74 6.77
C PRO A 201 -5.00 -6.64 6.71
N PHE A 202 -5.62 -7.21 5.68
CA PHE A 202 -7.08 -7.28 5.55
C PHE A 202 -7.68 -8.26 6.53
N ILE A 203 -7.08 -9.45 6.64
CA ILE A 203 -7.47 -10.44 7.64
C ILE A 203 -7.31 -9.84 9.05
N ALA A 204 -6.19 -9.17 9.33
CA ALA A 204 -5.97 -8.47 10.59
C ALA A 204 -7.02 -7.39 10.85
N GLY A 205 -7.35 -6.56 9.85
CA GLY A 205 -8.40 -5.54 9.95
C GLY A 205 -9.78 -6.13 10.27
N ILE A 206 -10.17 -7.21 9.59
CA ILE A 206 -11.43 -7.93 9.84
C ILE A 206 -11.45 -8.50 11.27
N ILE A 207 -10.36 -9.15 11.69
CA ILE A 207 -10.25 -9.71 13.03
C ILE A 207 -10.36 -8.61 14.08
N ILE A 208 -9.61 -7.52 13.93
CA ILE A 208 -9.64 -6.37 14.84
C ILE A 208 -11.06 -5.82 14.96
N TYR A 209 -11.76 -5.65 13.83
CA TYR A 209 -13.15 -5.17 13.82
C TYR A 209 -14.07 -6.05 14.67
N PHE A 210 -14.08 -7.37 14.42
CA PHE A 210 -14.97 -8.28 15.13
C PHE A 210 -14.59 -8.42 16.61
N VAL A 211 -13.30 -8.45 16.94
CA VAL A 211 -12.81 -8.49 18.32
C VAL A 211 -13.25 -7.23 19.08
N MET A 212 -13.05 -6.06 18.49
CA MET A 212 -13.43 -4.79 19.11
C MET A 212 -14.93 -4.64 19.24
N ARG A 213 -15.70 -5.07 18.24
CA ARG A 213 -17.17 -5.12 18.30
C ARG A 213 -17.64 -6.01 19.45
N ALA A 214 -17.09 -7.22 19.56
CA ALA A 214 -17.46 -8.15 20.63
C ALA A 214 -17.07 -7.61 22.03
N TYR A 215 -15.91 -6.98 22.14
CA TYR A 215 -15.43 -6.36 23.38
C TYR A 215 -16.35 -5.22 23.84
N ARG A 216 -16.69 -4.29 22.93
CA ARG A 216 -17.53 -3.13 23.26
C ARG A 216 -18.99 -3.50 23.48
N LEU A 217 -19.54 -4.45 22.72
CA LEU A 217 -20.87 -4.99 22.98
C LEU A 217 -20.97 -5.57 24.40
N LYS A 218 -19.93 -6.29 24.85
CA LYS A 218 -19.91 -6.92 26.18
C LYS A 218 -19.66 -5.93 27.33
N LYS A 219 -18.80 -4.92 27.13
CA LYS A 219 -18.42 -3.99 28.20
C LYS A 219 -19.22 -2.69 28.24
N GLU A 220 -19.56 -2.15 27.07
CA GLU A 220 -20.15 -0.81 26.91
C GLU A 220 -21.61 -0.88 26.46
N GLY A 221 -22.08 -2.04 25.97
CA GLY A 221 -23.44 -2.21 25.43
C GLY A 221 -23.67 -1.50 24.09
N ILE A 222 -22.60 -0.99 23.47
CA ILE A 222 -22.65 -0.20 22.23
C ILE A 222 -22.28 -1.12 21.05
N ASP A 223 -23.15 -1.21 20.03
CA ASP A 223 -22.79 -1.86 18.77
C ASP A 223 -22.09 -0.83 17.86
N ILE A 224 -20.81 -1.10 17.56
CA ILE A 224 -19.98 -0.29 16.65
C ILE A 224 -20.63 -0.17 15.26
N ASN A 225 -21.48 -1.13 14.86
CA ASN A 225 -22.24 -1.04 13.61
C ASN A 225 -23.08 0.25 13.49
N TYR A 226 -23.49 0.88 14.60
CA TYR A 226 -24.27 2.12 14.57
C TYR A 226 -23.41 3.34 14.21
N THR A 227 -22.12 3.34 14.56
CA THR A 227 -21.19 4.44 14.24
C THR A 227 -21.12 4.70 12.74
N PHE A 228 -21.22 3.65 11.91
CA PHE A 228 -21.20 3.77 10.44
C PHE A 228 -22.57 4.06 9.80
N LYS A 229 -23.64 4.13 10.60
CA LYS A 229 -25.00 4.45 10.12
C LYS A 229 -25.38 5.91 10.33
N GLU A 230 -24.67 6.62 11.21
CA GLU A 230 -25.02 7.95 11.68
C GLU A 230 -24.12 9.06 11.12
N ILE A 231 -23.41 8.84 10.01
CA ILE A 231 -22.76 9.98 9.33
C ILE A 231 -23.89 10.87 8.78
N PRO A 232 -24.08 12.09 9.32
CA PRO A 232 -25.10 12.99 8.81
C PRO A 232 -24.78 13.29 7.35
N PRO A 233 -25.78 13.31 6.45
CA PRO A 233 -25.58 13.78 5.09
C PRO A 233 -25.37 15.29 5.14
N GLU A 234 -24.13 15.71 5.29
CA GLU A 234 -23.66 17.03 4.82
C GLU A 234 -22.99 16.86 3.46
#